data_AF-K7VQ16-F1
#
_entry.id   AF-K7VQ16-F1
#
_cell.length_a   1.000
_cell.length_b   1.000
_cell.length_c   1.000
_cell.angle_alpha   90.00
_cell.angle_beta   90.00
_cell.angle_gamma   90.00
#
_symmetry.space_group_name_H-M   'P 1'
#
loop_
_entity.id
_entity.type
_entity.pdbx_description
1 polymer ?
#
loop_
_entity_poly.entity_id
_entity_poly.type
_entity_poly.pdbx_seq_one_letter_code
_entity_poly.pdbx_strand_id
1 'polypeptide(L)'
;MVLPLVKLGSLAFRTLSKPIAARLKYNAGIHPKFRGLIIGIAQANHRFTTNMQRRLYGRATDIHIRPLNEEKAIQAAADLLGELFVFSVAGAAIIYEVQRSARSEARKEEARRLEIEGIKKREEQLALEVQIMKHKISEMERQYSKWTLPGLRGFGTAQAAAQPAGTQHPTAA
;
A
#
# COMPACT_ATOMS: atom_id res chain seq x y z
N MET A 1 11.63 -8.06 12.32
CA MET A 1 12.50 -7.14 13.09
C MET A 1 11.70 -5.98 13.73
N VAL A 2 10.55 -6.23 14.36
CA VAL A 2 9.66 -5.17 14.90
C VAL A 2 10.05 -4.73 16.32
N LEU A 3 10.69 -5.63 17.08
CA LEU A 3 11.11 -5.37 18.47
C LEU A 3 12.00 -4.12 18.65
N PRO A 4 12.99 -3.83 17.79
CA PRO A 4 13.83 -2.63 17.94
C PRO A 4 13.02 -1.32 17.82
N LEU A 5 12.11 -1.23 16.85
CA LEU A 5 11.33 -0.01 16.61
C LEU A 5 10.36 0.28 17.76
N VAL A 6 9.67 -0.75 18.26
CA VAL A 6 8.76 -0.61 19.41
C VAL A 6 9.54 -0.16 20.66
N LYS A 7 10.73 -0.74 20.90
CA LYS A 7 11.60 -0.32 22.00
C LYS A 7 12.05 1.12 21.84
N LEU A 8 12.50 1.52 20.65
CA LEU A 8 12.89 2.91 20.36
C LEU A 8 11.72 3.88 20.55
N GLY A 9 10.53 3.55 20.06
CA GLY A 9 9.32 4.36 20.27
C GLY A 9 8.97 4.51 21.75
N SER A 10 9.01 3.42 22.52
CA SER A 10 8.76 3.47 23.97
C SER A 10 9.81 4.30 24.72
N LEU A 11 11.08 4.23 24.31
CA LEU A 11 12.16 5.02 24.90
C LEU A 11 12.03 6.50 24.54
N ALA A 12 11.71 6.82 23.29
CA ALA A 12 11.43 8.17 22.84
C ALA A 12 10.24 8.77 23.61
N PHE A 13 9.14 8.02 23.74
CA PHE A 13 8.00 8.42 24.55
C PHE A 13 8.40 8.72 26.00
N ARG A 14 9.13 7.82 26.66
CA ARG A 14 9.60 8.02 28.04
C ARG A 14 10.54 9.22 28.18
N THR A 15 11.41 9.42 27.20
CA THR A 15 12.39 10.51 27.16
C THR A 15 11.71 11.86 26.95
N LEU A 16 10.61 11.91 26.18
CA LEU A 16 9.86 13.14 25.92
C LEU A 16 8.81 13.44 27.00
N SER A 17 8.13 12.42 27.53
CA SER A 17 7.03 12.61 28.48
C SER A 17 7.49 13.25 29.79
N LYS A 18 8.66 12.87 30.31
CA LYS A 18 9.21 13.45 31.55
C LYS A 18 9.50 14.96 31.46
N PRO A 19 10.30 15.47 30.49
CA PRO A 19 10.55 16.90 30.36
C PRO A 19 9.28 17.68 30.01
N ILE A 20 8.37 17.10 29.21
CA ILE A 20 7.06 17.71 28.93
C ILE A 20 6.27 17.85 30.23
N ALA A 21 6.15 16.80 31.05
CA ALA A 21 5.45 16.85 32.32
C ALA A 21 6.06 17.87 33.29
N ALA A 22 7.39 17.90 33.41
CA ALA A 22 8.09 18.88 34.24
C ALA A 22 7.85 20.31 33.77
N ARG A 23 7.90 20.54 32.45
CA ARG A 23 7.63 21.84 31.84
C ARG A 23 6.17 22.24 32.01
N LEU A 24 5.24 21.30 31.91
CA LEU A 24 3.81 21.54 32.11
C LEU A 24 3.52 21.90 33.56
N LYS A 25 4.12 21.19 34.52
CA LYS A 25 4.03 21.51 35.96
C LYS A 25 4.58 22.90 36.27
N TYR A 26 5.73 23.25 35.70
CA TYR A 26 6.32 24.58 35.85
C TYR A 26 5.41 25.68 35.30
N ASN A 27 4.93 25.54 34.06
CA ASN A 27 4.05 26.55 33.44
C ASN A 27 2.67 26.62 34.12
N ALA A 28 2.13 25.50 34.61
CA ALA A 28 0.89 25.48 35.38
C ALA A 28 1.06 26.16 36.75
N GLY A 29 2.27 26.12 37.34
CA GLY A 29 2.59 26.86 38.56
C GLY A 29 2.65 28.39 38.35
N ILE A 30 3.10 28.85 37.17
CA ILE A 30 3.25 30.28 36.87
C ILE A 30 1.96 30.89 36.35
N HIS A 31 1.26 30.19 35.45
CA HIS A 31 0.15 30.75 34.69
C HIS A 31 -1.18 30.09 35.09
N PRO A 32 -2.06 30.77 35.85
CA PRO A 32 -3.33 30.19 36.29
C PRO A 32 -4.28 29.87 35.13
N LYS A 33 -4.26 30.68 34.05
CA LYS A 33 -5.03 30.38 32.82
C LYS A 33 -4.56 29.08 32.16
N PHE A 34 -3.24 28.89 32.10
CA PHE A 34 -2.66 27.69 31.52
C PHE A 34 -2.96 26.44 32.37
N ARG A 35 -2.83 26.56 33.69
CA ARG A 35 -3.26 25.54 34.65
C ARG A 35 -4.70 25.10 34.43
N GLY A 36 -5.63 26.06 34.32
CA GLY A 36 -7.04 25.78 34.04
C GLY A 36 -7.25 25.05 32.72
N LEU A 37 -6.56 25.46 31.65
CA LEU A 37 -6.61 24.80 30.34
C LEU A 37 -6.15 23.34 30.41
N ILE A 38 -4.97 23.10 30.98
CA ILE A 38 -4.37 21.77 31.08
C ILE A 38 -5.21 20.83 31.95
N ILE A 39 -5.69 21.30 33.11
CA ILE A 39 -6.59 20.52 33.96
C ILE A 39 -7.92 20.26 33.23
N GLY A 40 -8.44 21.24 32.50
CA GLY A 40 -9.65 21.11 31.69
C GLY A 40 -9.52 20.02 30.64
N ILE A 41 -8.41 20.01 29.89
CA ILE A 41 -8.09 18.97 28.89
C ILE A 41 -7.97 17.59 29.56
N ALA A 42 -7.21 17.49 30.66
CA ALA A 42 -7.05 16.24 31.39
C ALA A 42 -8.39 15.68 31.89
N GLN A 43 -9.24 16.54 32.46
CA GLN A 43 -10.55 16.14 32.94
C GLN A 43 -11.51 15.80 31.80
N ALA A 44 -11.48 16.54 30.69
CA ALA A 44 -12.27 16.22 29.50
C ALA A 44 -11.89 14.85 28.93
N ASN A 45 -10.59 14.58 28.78
CA ASN A 45 -10.08 13.29 28.36
C ASN A 45 -10.49 12.18 29.34
N HIS A 46 -10.34 12.39 30.64
CA HIS A 46 -10.75 11.41 31.65
C HIS A 46 -12.26 11.11 31.61
N ARG A 47 -13.10 12.15 31.45
CA ARG A 47 -14.55 12.00 31.30
C ARG A 47 -14.88 11.22 30.02
N PHE A 48 -14.24 11.56 28.91
CA PHE A 48 -14.42 10.90 27.63
C PHE A 48 -14.06 9.41 27.71
N THR A 49 -12.84 9.07 28.18
CA THR A 49 -12.38 7.69 28.31
C THR A 49 -13.30 6.86 29.21
N THR A 50 -13.71 7.42 30.35
CA THR A 50 -14.62 6.74 31.29
C THR A 50 -16.00 6.50 30.66
N ASN A 51 -16.54 7.48 29.93
CA ASN A 51 -17.82 7.35 29.26
C ASN A 51 -17.78 6.34 28.11
N MET A 52 -16.71 6.35 27.29
CA MET A 52 -16.49 5.35 26.24
C MET A 52 -16.40 3.95 26.82
N GLN A 53 -15.62 3.79 27.89
CA GLN A 53 -15.47 2.50 28.57
C GLN A 53 -16.82 2.00 29.12
N ARG A 54 -17.58 2.85 29.81
CA ARG A 54 -18.91 2.49 30.34
C ARG A 54 -19.89 2.12 29.24
N ARG A 55 -19.91 2.86 28.13
CA ARG A 55 -20.75 2.57 26.97
C ARG A 55 -20.44 1.22 26.34
N LEU A 56 -19.15 0.87 26.22
CA LEU A 56 -18.74 -0.43 25.68
C LEU A 56 -19.10 -1.60 26.62
N TYR A 57 -19.07 -1.39 27.94
CA TYR A 57 -19.47 -2.40 28.92
C TYR A 57 -20.96 -2.41 29.27
N GLY A 58 -21.80 -1.63 28.57
CA GLY A 58 -23.24 -1.55 28.85
C GLY A 58 -23.59 -0.99 30.25
N ARG A 59 -22.65 -0.28 30.89
CA ARG A 59 -22.88 0.37 32.19
C ARG A 59 -23.44 1.78 31.98
N ALA A 60 -24.30 2.22 32.89
CA ALA A 60 -24.85 3.57 32.87
C ALA A 60 -23.71 4.61 32.86
N THR A 61 -23.74 5.52 31.90
CA THR A 61 -22.76 6.60 31.75
C THR A 61 -23.00 7.77 32.71
N ASP A 62 -24.16 7.81 33.37
CA ASP A 62 -24.67 8.97 34.11
C ASP A 62 -24.09 9.15 35.54
N ILE A 63 -23.09 8.35 35.92
CA ILE A 63 -22.47 8.44 37.25
C ILE A 63 -21.42 9.55 37.26
N HIS A 64 -21.54 10.51 38.19
CA HIS A 64 -20.58 11.60 38.39
C HIS A 64 -19.13 11.08 38.45
N ILE A 65 -18.30 11.56 37.53
CA ILE A 65 -16.89 11.16 37.44
C ILE A 65 -16.08 12.07 38.35
N ARG A 66 -15.48 11.49 39.41
CA ARG A 66 -14.65 12.23 40.36
C ARG A 66 -13.51 12.94 39.62
N PRO A 67 -13.35 14.27 39.76
CA PRO A 67 -12.27 14.99 39.11
C PRO A 67 -10.91 14.52 39.65
N LEU A 68 -9.89 14.55 38.78
CA LEU A 68 -8.53 14.25 39.18
C LEU A 68 -8.02 15.35 40.12
N ASN A 69 -7.15 14.97 41.08
CA ASN A 69 -6.30 15.95 41.77
C ASN A 69 -5.48 16.72 40.73
N GLU A 70 -5.21 17.99 40.99
CA GLU A 70 -4.43 18.86 40.11
C GLU A 70 -3.14 18.21 39.64
N GLU A 71 -2.34 17.64 40.55
CA GLU A 71 -1.07 17.01 40.16
C GLU A 71 -1.28 15.84 39.21
N LYS A 72 -2.34 15.04 39.43
CA LYS A 72 -2.70 13.93 38.54
C LYS A 72 -3.25 14.43 37.21
N ALA A 73 -3.97 15.55 37.20
CA ALA A 73 -4.49 16.16 35.98
C ALA A 73 -3.34 16.70 35.12
N ILE A 74 -2.35 17.36 35.71
CA ILE A 74 -1.14 17.83 35.01
C ILE A 74 -0.36 16.64 34.42
N GLN A 75 -0.18 15.57 35.20
CA GLN A 75 0.48 14.35 34.70
C GLN A 75 -0.30 13.72 33.54
N ALA A 76 -1.61 13.55 33.68
CA ALA A 76 -2.47 12.97 32.65
C ALA A 76 -2.47 13.81 31.36
N ALA A 77 -2.43 15.14 31.47
CA ALA A 77 -2.28 16.00 30.29
C ALA A 77 -0.91 15.86 29.63
N ALA A 78 0.16 15.72 30.42
CA ALA A 78 1.50 15.50 29.86
C ALA A 78 1.62 14.16 29.15
N ASP A 79 1.06 13.09 29.72
CA ASP A 79 1.01 11.77 29.11
C ASP A 79 0.21 11.80 27.79
N LEU A 80 -0.97 12.46 27.79
CA LEU A 80 -1.79 12.65 26.59
C LEU A 80 -1.06 13.42 25.48
N LEU A 81 -0.35 14.50 25.83
CA LEU A 81 0.45 15.27 24.87
C LEU A 81 1.61 14.44 24.31
N GLY A 82 2.26 13.63 25.15
CA GLY A 82 3.31 12.71 24.72
C GLY A 82 2.79 11.64 23.76
N GLU A 83 1.62 11.08 24.06
CA GLU A 83 0.98 10.06 23.23
C GLU A 83 0.58 10.65 21.87
N LEU A 84 -0.07 11.82 21.87
CA LEU A 84 -0.43 12.53 20.64
C LEU A 84 0.79 12.91 19.79
N PHE A 85 1.89 13.32 20.41
CA PHE A 85 3.13 13.60 19.69
C PHE A 85 3.68 12.34 19.01
N VAL A 86 3.77 11.22 19.73
CA VAL A 86 4.26 9.95 19.17
C VAL A 86 3.36 9.45 18.05
N PHE A 87 2.04 9.49 18.22
CA PHE A 87 1.09 9.10 17.17
C PHE A 87 1.16 10.02 15.95
N SER A 88 1.35 11.32 16.15
CA SER A 88 1.52 12.28 15.05
C SER A 88 2.78 11.97 14.24
N VAL A 89 3.92 11.76 14.91
CA VAL A 89 5.20 11.42 14.24
C VAL A 89 5.08 10.07 13.52
N ALA A 90 4.53 9.04 14.17
CA ALA A 90 4.35 7.73 13.56
C ALA A 90 3.37 7.77 12.37
N GLY A 91 2.24 8.46 12.53
CA GLY A 91 1.24 8.63 11.48
C GLY A 91 1.80 9.42 10.29
N ALA A 92 2.54 10.49 10.54
CA ALA A 92 3.22 11.26 9.50
C ALA A 92 4.26 10.41 8.75
N ALA A 93 5.02 9.55 9.45
CA ALA A 93 5.97 8.63 8.83
C ALA A 93 5.27 7.61 7.91
N ILE A 94 4.15 7.03 8.35
CA ILE A 94 3.35 6.10 7.53
C ILE A 94 2.76 6.81 6.31
N ILE A 95 2.18 7.99 6.49
CA ILE A 95 1.64 8.79 5.37
C ILE A 95 2.74 9.11 4.37
N TYR A 96 3.92 9.51 4.86
CA TYR A 96 5.08 9.77 4.02
C TYR A 96 5.51 8.52 3.24
N GLU A 97 5.56 7.35 3.88
CA GLU A 97 5.89 6.09 3.24
C GLU A 97 4.85 5.70 2.18
N VAL A 98 3.56 5.82 2.48
CA VAL A 98 2.47 5.53 1.52
C VAL A 98 2.53 6.48 0.34
N GLN A 99 2.73 7.79 0.57
CA GLN A 99 2.88 8.77 -0.52
C GLN A 99 4.13 8.47 -1.37
N ARG A 100 5.24 8.10 -0.73
CA ARG A 100 6.49 7.76 -1.41
C ARG A 100 6.34 6.48 -2.24
N SER A 101 5.74 5.45 -1.66
CA SER A 101 5.50 4.15 -2.30
C SER A 101 4.51 4.29 -3.45
N ALA A 102 3.39 5.00 -3.28
CA ALA A 102 2.43 5.26 -4.34
C ALA A 102 3.06 5.95 -5.55
N ARG A 103 3.92 6.95 -5.33
CA ARG A 103 4.66 7.61 -6.42
C ARG A 103 5.66 6.66 -7.10
N SER A 104 6.28 5.75 -6.35
CA SER A 104 7.18 4.74 -6.93
C SER A 104 6.43 3.65 -7.69
N GLU A 105 5.26 3.23 -7.21
CA GLU A 105 4.43 2.22 -7.85
C GLU A 105 3.80 2.76 -9.12
N ALA A 106 3.29 4.00 -9.12
CA ALA A 106 2.77 4.64 -10.33
C ALA A 106 3.81 4.68 -11.46
N ARG A 107 5.07 5.04 -11.17
CA ARG A 107 6.16 5.02 -12.16
C ARG A 107 6.47 3.63 -12.69
N LYS A 108 6.43 2.60 -11.83
CA LYS A 108 6.64 1.21 -12.23
C LYS A 108 5.48 0.71 -13.08
N GLU A 109 4.26 1.12 -12.77
CA GLU A 109 3.07 0.76 -13.53
C GLU A 109 3.05 1.44 -14.90
N GLU A 110 3.41 2.72 -14.98
CA GLU A 110 3.59 3.43 -16.25
C GLU A 110 4.66 2.76 -17.13
N ALA A 111 5.82 2.41 -16.56
CA ALA A 111 6.86 1.69 -17.28
C ALA A 111 6.38 0.33 -17.80
N ARG A 112 5.68 -0.46 -16.97
CA ARG A 112 5.09 -1.75 -17.40
C ARG A 112 4.04 -1.56 -18.49
N ARG A 113 3.20 -0.51 -18.41
CA ARG A 113 2.21 -0.20 -19.45
C ARG A 113 2.88 0.10 -20.78
N LEU A 114 3.94 0.92 -20.78
CA LEU A 114 4.73 1.21 -21.98
C LEU A 114 5.40 -0.04 -22.56
N GLU A 115 5.92 -0.94 -21.72
CA GLU A 115 6.48 -2.23 -22.17
C GLU A 115 5.43 -3.10 -22.84
N ILE A 116 4.24 -3.22 -22.23
CA ILE A 116 3.12 -4.00 -22.78
C ILE A 116 2.65 -3.40 -24.11
N GLU A 117 2.53 -2.08 -24.21
CA GLU A 117 2.20 -1.40 -25.47
C GLU A 117 3.26 -1.64 -26.56
N GLY A 118 4.54 -1.62 -26.20
CA GLY A 118 5.64 -1.93 -27.11
C GLY A 118 5.64 -3.40 -27.59
N ILE A 119 5.22 -4.35 -26.75
CA ILE A 119 5.04 -5.75 -27.15
C ILE A 119 3.86 -5.89 -28.10
N LYS A 120 2.71 -5.28 -27.79
CA LYS A 120 1.51 -5.32 -28.65
C LYS A 120 1.78 -4.76 -30.05
N LYS A 121 2.50 -3.64 -30.16
CA LYS A 121 2.89 -3.08 -31.47
C LYS A 121 3.78 -4.03 -32.26
N ARG A 122 4.72 -4.71 -31.61
CA ARG A 122 5.58 -5.72 -32.25
C ARG A 122 4.76 -6.93 -32.69
N GLU A 123 3.78 -7.35 -31.89
CA GLU A 123 2.85 -8.43 -32.24
C GLU A 123 2.00 -8.08 -33.47
N GLU A 124 1.46 -6.86 -33.53
CA GLU A 124 0.71 -6.36 -34.71
C GLU A 124 1.58 -6.30 -35.97
N GLN A 125 2.82 -5.81 -35.85
CA GLN A 125 3.79 -5.78 -36.97
C GLN A 125 4.12 -7.19 -37.46
N LEU A 126 4.41 -8.12 -36.55
CA LEU A 126 4.68 -9.52 -36.87
C LEU A 126 3.46 -10.20 -37.52
N ALA A 127 2.24 -9.89 -37.07
CA ALA A 127 1.02 -10.42 -37.67
C ALA A 127 0.84 -9.95 -39.12
N LEU A 128 1.13 -8.68 -39.41
CA LEU A 128 1.12 -8.13 -40.77
C LEU A 128 2.19 -8.77 -41.66
N GLU A 129 3.42 -8.90 -41.16
CA GLU A 129 4.51 -9.57 -41.89
C GLU A 129 4.15 -11.02 -42.22
N VAL A 130 3.59 -11.77 -41.26
CA VAL A 130 3.13 -13.14 -41.47
C VAL A 130 2.02 -13.20 -42.52
N GLN A 131 1.08 -12.25 -42.54
CA GLN A 131 0.04 -12.20 -43.58
C GLN A 131 0.64 -11.94 -44.98
N ILE A 132 1.58 -11.01 -45.09
CA ILE A 132 2.27 -10.71 -46.35
C ILE A 132 3.06 -11.93 -46.83
N MET A 133 3.76 -12.62 -45.93
CA MET A 133 4.53 -13.83 -46.26
C MET A 133 3.62 -14.96 -46.72
N LYS A 134 2.47 -15.18 -46.06
CA LYS A 134 1.45 -16.13 -46.51
C LYS A 134 0.93 -15.79 -47.90
N HIS A 135 0.68 -14.51 -48.18
CA HIS A 135 0.23 -14.07 -49.50
C HIS A 135 1.28 -14.38 -50.58
N LYS A 136 2.55 -14.02 -50.35
CA LYS A 136 3.66 -14.32 -51.27
C LYS A 136 3.84 -15.82 -51.51
N ILE A 137 3.71 -16.65 -50.47
CA ILE A 137 3.76 -18.11 -50.60
C ILE A 137 2.63 -18.60 -51.51
N SER A 138 1.40 -18.10 -51.32
CA SER A 138 0.25 -18.48 -52.16
C SER A 138 0.41 -18.07 -53.63
N GLU A 139 1.08 -16.94 -53.90
CA GLU A 139 1.39 -16.51 -55.26
C GLU A 139 2.46 -17.37 -55.91
N MET A 140 3.53 -17.69 -55.17
CA MET A 140 4.56 -18.62 -55.63
C MET A 140 3.95 -19.99 -55.91
N GLU A 141 3.15 -20.56 -55.01
CA GLU A 141 2.46 -21.84 -55.22
C GLU A 141 1.60 -21.82 -56.48
N ARG A 142 0.92 -20.71 -56.79
CA ARG A 142 0.16 -20.56 -58.04
C ARG A 142 1.05 -20.47 -59.27
N GLN A 143 2.19 -19.77 -59.20
CA GLN A 143 3.16 -19.72 -60.30
C GLN A 143 3.77 -21.09 -60.56
N TYR A 144 4.21 -21.79 -59.51
CA TYR A 144 4.66 -23.16 -59.60
C TYR A 144 3.57 -24.08 -60.13
N SER A 145 2.31 -23.97 -59.65
CA SER A 145 1.17 -24.76 -60.14
C SER A 145 0.84 -24.53 -61.62
N LYS A 146 1.14 -23.35 -62.17
CA LYS A 146 0.96 -23.06 -63.61
C LYS A 146 2.08 -23.65 -64.46
N TRP A 147 3.30 -23.70 -63.93
CA TRP A 147 4.46 -24.25 -64.61
C TRP A 147 4.59 -25.77 -64.41
N THR A 148 4.04 -26.32 -63.33
CA THR A 148 3.89 -27.75 -63.13
C THR A 148 2.81 -28.28 -64.05
N LEU A 149 3.27 -28.77 -65.21
CA LEU A 149 2.49 -29.49 -66.20
C LEU A 149 1.57 -30.53 -65.51
N PRO A 150 0.32 -30.71 -66.00
CA PRO A 150 -0.63 -31.71 -65.49
C PRO A 150 -0.11 -33.17 -65.49
N GLY A 151 1.10 -33.43 -65.98
CA GLY A 151 1.75 -34.75 -66.09
C GLY A 151 2.75 -35.13 -65.01
N LEU A 152 3.00 -34.31 -63.98
CA LEU A 152 3.94 -34.65 -62.87
C LEU A 152 3.25 -35.12 -61.57
N ARG A 153 1.97 -35.46 -61.66
CA ARG A 153 1.13 -35.99 -60.56
C ARG A 153 1.53 -37.39 -60.02
N GLY A 154 2.71 -37.90 -60.38
CA GLY A 154 3.14 -39.28 -60.10
C GLY A 154 4.18 -39.47 -58.98
N PHE A 155 4.80 -38.42 -58.43
CA PHE A 155 5.64 -38.55 -57.23
C PHE A 155 4.80 -38.32 -55.96
N GLY A 156 3.97 -39.32 -55.68
CA GLY A 156 3.07 -39.39 -54.52
C GLY A 156 3.82 -39.31 -53.20
N THR A 157 3.72 -38.16 -52.55
CA THR A 157 3.19 -38.01 -51.18
C THR A 157 3.26 -39.25 -50.29
N ALA A 158 4.42 -39.46 -49.66
CA ALA A 158 4.58 -40.34 -48.51
C ALA A 158 4.99 -39.51 -47.28
N GLN A 159 4.20 -38.50 -46.90
CA GLN A 159 4.22 -37.99 -45.52
C GLN A 159 2.93 -37.24 -45.18
N ALA A 160 1.82 -37.97 -45.22
CA ALA A 160 0.64 -37.59 -44.47
C ALA A 160 0.87 -37.92 -42.97
N ALA A 161 0.44 -37.01 -42.10
CA ALA A 161 0.33 -37.16 -40.64
C ALA A 161 1.63 -37.07 -39.81
N ALA A 162 2.07 -35.84 -39.53
CA ALA A 162 2.77 -35.52 -38.28
C ALA A 162 2.08 -34.31 -37.63
N GLN A 163 1.24 -34.61 -36.65
CA GLN A 163 0.57 -33.66 -35.75
C GLN A 163 1.60 -32.78 -35.02
N PRO A 164 1.42 -31.45 -34.90
CA PRO A 164 2.02 -30.75 -33.79
C PRO A 164 1.11 -30.99 -32.58
N ALA A 165 1.46 -32.00 -31.77
CA ALA A 165 0.92 -32.15 -30.44
C ALA A 165 1.04 -30.81 -29.70
N GLY A 166 -0.09 -30.32 -29.20
CA GLY A 166 -0.15 -29.08 -28.45
C GLY A 166 0.86 -29.10 -27.30
N THR A 167 1.75 -28.12 -27.31
CA THR A 167 2.56 -27.77 -26.16
C THR A 167 1.64 -27.19 -25.09
N GLN A 168 1.13 -28.08 -24.24
CA GLN A 168 0.62 -27.75 -22.93
C GLN A 168 1.77 -27.08 -22.16
N HIS A 169 1.67 -25.77 -21.94
CA HIS A 169 2.48 -25.09 -20.94
C HIS A 169 1.89 -25.42 -19.57
N PRO A 170 2.67 -25.96 -18.62
CA PRO A 170 2.17 -26.24 -17.29
C PRO A 170 1.92 -24.92 -16.55
N THR A 171 0.66 -24.70 -16.18
CA THR A 171 0.28 -23.82 -15.09
C THR A 171 0.81 -24.43 -13.79
N ALA A 172 1.84 -23.84 -13.22
CA ALA A 172 2.25 -24.14 -11.84
C ALA A 172 1.47 -23.22 -10.89
N ALA A 173 1.07 -23.81 -9.78
CA ALA A 173 0.42 -23.20 -8.61
C ALA A 173 1.25 -22.09 -7.96
#